data_AF-A0A518EU20-F1
#
_entry.id   AF-A0A518EU20-F1
#
_cell.length_a   1.000
_cell.length_b   1.000
_cell.length_c   1.000
_cell.angle_alpha   90.00
_cell.angle_beta   90.00
_cell.angle_gamma   90.00
#
_symmetry.space_group_name_H-M   'P 1'
#
loop_
_entity.id
_entity.type
_entity.pdbx_description
1 polymer ?
#
loop_
_entity_poly.entity_id
_entity_poly.type
_entity_poly.pdbx_seq_one_letter_code
_entity_poly.pdbx_strand_id
1 'polypeptide(L)'
;MNLKATELRKGLVLIKDGQLQIITEYSHHTPGNWRAIIQVKTRNLQTGQNGSFRPAAGEQFEVAYLDKKKCQYLYQEANGNYCFMDAETYEQFQLEKEMAEDKMRFVRESDEIEVTFHETTAVSIELPPQVVLEITEAELAVKGNSATNVKKDAVLETGAPIRVPLHINAGEKVKVSTDTGEFMGRASE
;
A
#
# COMPACT_ATOMS: atom_id res chain seq x y z
N MET A 1 -0.65 17.48 -18.27
CA MET A 1 -0.85 18.93 -17.97
C MET A 1 0.39 19.43 -17.25
N ASN A 2 0.96 20.57 -17.64
CA ASN A 2 2.22 21.05 -17.05
C ASN A 2 1.96 22.13 -15.99
N LEU A 3 2.48 21.94 -14.78
CA LEU A 3 2.43 22.91 -13.69
C LEU A 3 3.81 23.47 -13.40
N LYS A 4 3.90 24.75 -13.03
CA LYS A 4 5.16 25.33 -12.56
C LYS A 4 5.50 24.81 -11.17
N ALA A 5 6.77 24.83 -10.81
CA ALA A 5 7.27 24.46 -9.48
C ALA A 5 6.56 25.19 -8.33
N THR A 6 6.10 26.43 -8.54
CA THR A 6 5.33 27.23 -7.57
C THR A 6 3.88 26.77 -7.37
N GLU A 7 3.33 26.06 -8.35
CA GLU A 7 1.95 25.57 -8.38
C GLU A 7 1.83 24.14 -7.84
N LEU A 8 2.98 23.48 -7.59
CA LEU A 8 3.01 22.17 -6.98
C LEU A 8 2.38 22.19 -5.58
N ARG A 9 1.72 21.08 -5.25
CA ARG A 9 1.06 20.84 -3.96
C ARG A 9 1.29 19.40 -3.54
N LYS A 10 1.22 19.16 -2.23
CA LYS A 10 1.19 17.81 -1.67
C LYS A 10 0.03 17.02 -2.27
N GLY A 11 0.28 15.76 -2.63
CA GLY A 11 -0.70 14.86 -3.25
C GLY A 11 -0.70 14.84 -4.77
N LEU A 12 -0.09 15.83 -5.44
CA LEU A 12 0.08 15.78 -6.90
C LEU A 12 1.07 14.69 -7.28
N VAL A 13 0.88 14.10 -8.46
CA VAL A 13 1.77 13.06 -8.98
C VAL A 13 2.48 13.59 -10.20
N LEU A 14 3.81 13.54 -10.15
CA LEU A 14 4.68 14.04 -11.21
C LEU A 14 5.12 12.88 -12.08
N ILE A 15 5.13 13.10 -13.39
CA ILE A 15 5.85 12.24 -14.33
C ILE A 15 7.27 12.78 -14.42
N LYS A 16 8.21 12.14 -13.71
CA LYS A 16 9.62 12.55 -13.68
C LYS A 16 10.49 11.36 -14.01
N ASP A 17 11.35 11.51 -15.01
CA ASP A 17 12.25 10.44 -15.51
C ASP A 17 11.49 9.17 -15.94
N GLY A 18 10.27 9.34 -16.48
CA GLY A 18 9.38 8.23 -16.85
C GLY A 18 8.73 7.50 -15.67
N GLN A 19 8.92 7.99 -14.44
CA GLN A 19 8.37 7.39 -13.22
C GLN A 19 7.30 8.27 -12.61
N LEU A 20 6.26 7.64 -12.05
CA LEU A 20 5.20 8.30 -11.32
C LEU A 20 5.62 8.56 -9.87
N GLN A 21 5.73 9.83 -9.50
CA GLN A 21 6.19 10.26 -8.18
C GLN A 21 5.15 11.15 -7.50
N ILE A 22 4.56 10.68 -6.40
CA ILE A 22 3.63 11.47 -5.59
C ILE A 22 4.39 12.45 -4.69
N ILE A 23 3.95 13.72 -4.66
CA ILE A 23 4.51 14.74 -3.77
C ILE A 23 4.02 14.48 -2.35
N THR A 24 4.95 14.11 -1.47
CA THR A 24 4.66 13.87 -0.05
C THR A 24 4.79 15.15 0.78
N GLU A 25 5.68 16.05 0.38
CA GLU A 25 5.91 17.33 1.05
C GLU A 25 6.31 18.41 0.04
N TYR A 26 5.78 19.61 0.23
CA TYR A 26 6.10 20.77 -0.57
C TYR A 26 6.44 21.94 0.35
N SER A 27 7.60 22.56 0.14
CA SER A 27 8.05 23.73 0.89
C SER A 27 8.50 24.81 -0.09
N HIS A 28 7.92 26.00 0.04
CA HIS A 28 8.29 27.18 -0.73
C HIS A 28 8.70 28.26 0.26
N HIS A 29 9.99 28.57 0.27
CA HIS A 29 10.58 29.56 1.16
C HIS A 29 11.09 30.74 0.34
N THR A 30 10.68 31.96 0.70
CA THR A 30 11.11 33.20 0.03
C THR A 30 11.87 34.06 1.03
N PRO A 31 13.19 33.83 1.24
CA PRO A 31 13.96 34.67 2.15
C PRO A 31 14.10 36.05 1.53
N GLY A 32 13.73 37.12 2.24
CA GLY A 32 13.47 38.45 1.65
C GLY A 32 14.46 38.95 0.59
N ASN A 33 15.78 38.78 0.79
CA ASN A 33 16.80 39.25 -0.15
C ASN A 33 17.38 38.15 -1.08
N TRP A 34 16.82 36.94 -1.06
CA TRP A 34 17.31 35.77 -1.78
C TRP A 34 16.26 35.21 -2.74
N ARG A 35 16.72 34.50 -3.77
CA ARG A 35 15.85 33.76 -4.69
C ARG A 35 14.98 32.77 -3.89
N ALA A 36 13.73 32.63 -4.29
CA ALA A 36 12.83 31.64 -3.71
C ALA A 36 13.42 30.23 -3.81
N ILE A 37 13.37 29.48 -2.71
CA ILE A 37 13.82 28.10 -2.60
C ILE A 37 12.59 27.22 -2.51
N ILE A 38 12.42 26.34 -3.50
CA ILE A 38 11.37 25.33 -3.51
C ILE A 38 12.04 23.99 -3.19
N GLN A 39 11.50 23.27 -2.23
CA GLN A 39 11.92 21.92 -1.88
C GLN A 39 10.70 21.00 -1.94
N VAL A 40 10.83 19.94 -2.72
CA VAL A 40 9.77 18.95 -2.94
C VAL A 40 10.30 17.60 -2.50
N LYS A 41 9.58 16.93 -1.61
CA LYS A 41 9.80 15.51 -1.32
C LYS A 41 8.76 14.69 -2.07
N THR A 42 9.20 13.61 -2.66
CA THR A 42 8.37 12.70 -3.43
C THR A 42 8.48 11.27 -2.92
N ARG A 43 7.52 10.45 -3.30
CA ARG A 43 7.59 8.99 -3.19
C ARG A 43 7.23 8.40 -4.54
N ASN A 44 8.06 7.49 -5.04
CA ASN A 44 7.79 6.76 -6.27
C ASN A 44 6.63 5.78 -6.01
N LEU A 45 5.62 5.79 -6.87
CA LEU A 45 4.43 4.96 -6.71
C LEU A 45 4.63 3.50 -7.12
N GLN A 46 5.54 3.23 -8.05
CA GLN A 46 5.86 1.87 -8.49
C GLN A 46 6.85 1.19 -7.54
N THR A 47 7.91 1.91 -7.14
CA THR A 47 8.99 1.33 -6.31
C THR A 47 8.86 1.64 -4.82
N GLY A 48 7.94 2.52 -4.43
CA GLY A 48 7.79 2.97 -3.04
C GLY A 48 8.93 3.83 -2.51
N GLN A 49 9.98 4.10 -3.29
CA GLN A 49 11.18 4.82 -2.86
C GLN A 49 10.91 6.31 -2.60
N ASN A 50 11.46 6.84 -1.50
CA ASN A 50 11.37 8.25 -1.18
C ASN A 50 12.47 9.04 -1.89
N GLY A 51 12.11 10.19 -2.46
CA GLY A 51 13.02 11.11 -3.14
C GLY A 51 12.85 12.55 -2.65
N SER A 52 13.82 13.41 -2.96
CA SER A 52 13.65 14.86 -2.79
C SER A 52 14.46 15.63 -3.83
N PHE A 53 13.93 16.75 -4.28
CA PHE A 53 14.61 17.63 -5.23
C PHE A 53 14.23 19.09 -4.98
N ARG A 54 15.01 19.99 -5.59
CA ARG A 54 14.86 21.44 -5.46
C ARG A 54 14.73 22.06 -6.85
N PRO A 55 13.50 22.22 -7.36
CA PRO A 55 13.28 22.78 -8.69
C PRO A 55 13.48 24.29 -8.70
N ALA A 56 13.80 24.84 -9.87
CA ALA A 56 13.74 26.29 -10.07
C ALA A 56 12.28 26.76 -10.13
N ALA A 57 11.99 27.98 -9.68
CA ALA A 57 10.60 28.48 -9.62
C ALA A 57 9.86 28.49 -10.99
N GLY A 58 10.60 28.63 -12.09
CA GLY A 58 10.06 28.59 -13.46
C GLY A 58 10.05 27.21 -14.11
N GLU A 59 10.58 26.19 -13.43
CA GLU A 59 10.64 24.83 -13.95
C GLU A 59 9.22 24.25 -14.03
N GLN A 60 8.91 23.58 -15.13
CA GLN A 60 7.61 22.99 -15.39
C GLN A 60 7.68 21.48 -15.19
N PHE A 61 6.65 20.93 -14.56
CA PHE A 61 6.50 19.52 -14.28
C PHE A 61 5.23 19.01 -14.92
N GLU A 62 5.32 17.86 -15.57
CA GLU A 62 4.16 17.15 -16.04
C GLU A 62 3.47 16.45 -14.87
N VAL A 63 2.17 16.72 -14.74
CA VAL A 63 1.33 16.15 -13.69
C VAL A 63 0.46 15.05 -14.28
N ALA A 64 0.56 13.89 -13.64
CA ALA A 64 -0.27 12.73 -13.80
C ALA A 64 -1.54 12.87 -12.96
N TYR A 65 -2.70 12.63 -13.57
CA TYR A 65 -3.94 12.50 -12.83
C TYR A 65 -4.07 11.06 -12.35
N LEU A 66 -4.23 10.90 -11.04
CA LEU A 66 -4.48 9.61 -10.44
C LEU A 66 -5.90 9.54 -9.93
N ASP A 67 -6.63 8.53 -10.39
CA ASP A 67 -7.94 8.18 -9.89
C ASP A 67 -7.80 7.07 -8.87
N LYS A 68 -8.09 7.39 -7.61
CA LYS A 68 -8.19 6.42 -6.52
C LYS A 68 -9.61 5.90 -6.51
N LYS A 69 -9.75 4.61 -6.80
CA LYS A 69 -11.05 3.96 -6.83
C LYS A 69 -11.09 2.83 -5.82
N LYS A 70 -12.24 2.67 -5.18
CA LYS A 70 -12.50 1.50 -4.34
C LYS A 70 -12.87 0.34 -5.24
N CYS A 71 -12.17 -0.77 -5.08
CA CYS A 71 -12.38 -1.96 -5.87
C CYS A 71 -12.52 -3.15 -4.93
N GLN A 72 -13.40 -4.08 -5.27
CA GLN A 72 -13.57 -5.32 -4.56
C GLN A 72 -12.71 -6.41 -5.21
N TYR A 73 -11.94 -7.12 -4.41
CA TYR A 73 -11.22 -8.29 -4.91
C TYR A 73 -12.20 -9.44 -5.14
N LEU A 74 -12.17 -10.02 -6.34
CA LEU A 74 -13.07 -11.12 -6.72
C LEU A 74 -12.41 -12.48 -6.49
N TYR A 75 -11.42 -12.80 -7.32
CA TYR A 75 -10.72 -14.09 -7.30
C TYR A 75 -9.39 -13.97 -8.06
N GLN A 76 -8.53 -14.98 -7.91
CA GLN A 76 -7.31 -15.13 -8.70
C GLN A 76 -7.57 -16.03 -9.90
N GLU A 77 -7.18 -15.57 -11.10
CA GLU A 77 -7.25 -16.36 -12.31
C GLU A 77 -6.19 -17.47 -12.36
N ALA A 78 -6.41 -18.48 -13.20
CA ALA A 78 -5.47 -19.58 -13.40
C ALA A 78 -4.09 -19.15 -13.95
N ASN A 79 -4.01 -17.97 -14.58
CA ASN A 79 -2.76 -17.35 -15.04
C ASN A 79 -1.97 -16.68 -13.90
N GLY A 80 -2.54 -16.60 -12.68
CA GLY A 80 -1.95 -15.96 -11.51
C GLY A 80 -2.32 -14.48 -11.32
N ASN A 81 -3.02 -13.86 -12.29
CA ASN A 81 -3.50 -12.49 -12.19
C ASN A 81 -4.68 -12.38 -11.23
N TYR A 82 -4.86 -11.20 -10.63
CA TYR A 82 -5.94 -10.95 -9.69
C TYR A 82 -7.05 -10.16 -10.38
N CYS A 83 -8.29 -10.64 -10.27
CA CYS A 83 -9.47 -9.96 -10.78
C CYS A 83 -10.10 -9.07 -9.70
N PHE A 84 -10.45 -7.86 -10.10
CA PHE A 84 -11.10 -6.88 -9.25
C PHE A 84 -12.33 -6.33 -9.95
N MET A 85 -13.26 -5.83 -9.15
CA MET A 85 -14.44 -5.12 -9.60
C MET A 85 -14.43 -3.71 -9.04
N ASP A 86 -14.57 -2.71 -9.88
CA ASP A 86 -14.79 -1.32 -9.46
C ASP A 86 -16.11 -1.21 -8.69
N ALA A 87 -16.09 -0.61 -7.49
CA ALA A 87 -17.29 -0.51 -6.64
C ALA A 87 -18.30 0.54 -7.15
N GLU A 88 -17.87 1.48 -7.99
CA GLU A 88 -18.70 2.54 -8.55
C GLU A 88 -19.26 2.16 -9.93
N THR A 89 -18.41 1.62 -10.82
CA THR A 89 -18.81 1.29 -12.20
C THR A 89 -19.20 -0.17 -12.41
N TYR A 90 -18.90 -1.05 -11.44
CA TYR A 90 -19.04 -2.51 -11.57
C TYR A 90 -18.23 -3.10 -12.73
N GLU A 91 -17.25 -2.37 -13.26
CA GLU A 91 -16.35 -2.85 -14.30
C GLU A 91 -15.31 -3.78 -13.68
N GLN A 92 -15.04 -4.89 -14.36
CA GLN A 92 -14.03 -5.85 -13.95
C GLN A 92 -12.71 -5.55 -14.66
N PHE A 93 -11.62 -5.58 -13.91
CA PHE A 93 -10.27 -5.42 -14.43
C PHE A 93 -9.33 -6.42 -13.78
N GLN A 94 -8.22 -6.69 -14.47
CA GLN A 94 -7.20 -7.63 -14.03
C GLN A 94 -5.94 -6.88 -13.66
N LEU A 95 -5.30 -7.25 -12.55
CA LEU A 95 -3.96 -6.79 -12.21
C LEU A 95 -2.96 -7.93 -12.29
N GLU A 96 -1.79 -7.61 -12.83
CA GLU A 96 -0.67 -8.55 -12.92
C GLU A 96 -0.22 -8.99 -11.54
N LYS A 97 0.12 -10.27 -11.43
CA LYS A 97 0.54 -10.88 -10.16
C LYS A 97 1.69 -10.12 -9.50
N GLU A 98 2.73 -9.77 -10.26
CA GLU A 98 3.95 -9.13 -9.74
C GLU A 98 3.67 -7.79 -9.03
N MET A 99 2.63 -7.08 -9.47
CA MET A 99 2.23 -5.81 -8.91
C MET A 99 1.43 -5.94 -7.60
N ALA A 100 0.72 -7.06 -7.45
CA ALA A 100 -0.23 -7.28 -6.38
C ALA A 100 0.22 -8.31 -5.34
N GLU A 101 1.19 -9.18 -5.67
CA GLU A 101 1.50 -10.40 -4.90
C GLU A 101 1.84 -10.12 -3.44
N ASP A 102 2.66 -9.12 -3.15
CA ASP A 102 3.14 -8.84 -1.79
C ASP A 102 1.99 -8.44 -0.85
N LYS A 103 1.08 -7.61 -1.38
CA LYS A 103 -0.09 -7.09 -0.67
C LYS A 103 -1.23 -8.11 -0.63
N MET A 104 -1.45 -8.85 -1.71
CA MET A 104 -2.53 -9.82 -1.84
C MET A 104 -2.47 -10.99 -0.85
N ARG A 105 -1.30 -11.29 -0.29
CA ARG A 105 -1.13 -12.32 0.76
C ARG A 105 -2.00 -12.08 2.00
N PHE A 106 -2.45 -10.85 2.21
CA PHE A 106 -3.26 -10.45 3.37
C PHE A 106 -4.70 -10.06 2.99
N VAL A 107 -5.12 -10.28 1.74
CA VAL A 107 -6.44 -9.90 1.23
C VAL A 107 -7.29 -11.15 1.03
N ARG A 108 -8.55 -11.09 1.45
CA ARG A 108 -9.51 -12.17 1.22
C ARG A 108 -10.40 -11.86 0.05
N GLU A 109 -10.94 -12.90 -0.56
CA GLU A 109 -12.00 -12.77 -1.56
C GLU A 109 -13.14 -11.92 -0.98
N SER A 110 -13.67 -11.00 -1.79
CA SER A 110 -14.66 -9.98 -1.42
C SER A 110 -14.17 -8.82 -0.54
N ASP A 111 -12.90 -8.74 -0.12
CA ASP A 111 -12.41 -7.54 0.59
C ASP A 111 -12.33 -6.33 -0.36
N GLU A 112 -12.64 -5.15 0.17
CA GLU A 112 -12.50 -3.87 -0.51
C GLU A 112 -11.06 -3.33 -0.37
N ILE A 113 -10.47 -2.96 -1.50
CA ILE A 113 -9.14 -2.37 -1.60
C ILE A 113 -9.19 -1.05 -2.38
N GLU A 114 -8.19 -0.19 -2.21
CA GLU A 114 -8.08 1.03 -3.01
C GLU A 114 -7.08 0.80 -4.14
N VAL A 115 -7.51 0.94 -5.39
CA VAL A 115 -6.63 0.88 -6.56
C VAL A 115 -6.46 2.28 -7.12
N THR A 116 -5.20 2.67 -7.30
CA THR A 116 -4.84 3.94 -7.91
C THR A 116 -4.57 3.72 -9.38
N PHE A 117 -5.37 4.33 -10.23
CA PHE A 117 -5.26 4.31 -11.68
C PHE A 117 -4.59 5.58 -12.18
N HIS A 118 -3.74 5.44 -13.20
CA HIS A 118 -3.28 6.54 -14.03
C HIS A 118 -3.88 6.35 -15.42
N GLU A 119 -4.84 7.22 -15.77
CA GLU A 119 -5.66 7.11 -16.98
C GLU A 119 -6.43 5.77 -17.04
N THR A 120 -5.85 4.75 -17.67
CA THR A 120 -6.43 3.40 -17.79
C THR A 120 -5.58 2.32 -17.13
N THR A 121 -4.39 2.67 -16.65
CA THR A 121 -3.42 1.69 -16.14
C THR A 121 -3.37 1.78 -14.62
N ALA A 122 -3.58 0.66 -13.94
CA ALA A 122 -3.38 0.59 -12.50
C ALA A 122 -1.89 0.79 -12.15
N VAL A 123 -1.63 1.64 -11.16
CA VAL A 123 -0.27 2.04 -10.75
C VAL A 123 0.09 1.51 -9.37
N SER A 124 -0.89 1.45 -8.46
CA SER A 124 -0.66 0.89 -7.13
C SER A 124 -1.94 0.41 -6.49
N ILE A 125 -1.80 -0.59 -5.63
CA ILE A 125 -2.84 -1.06 -4.72
C ILE A 125 -2.51 -0.54 -3.33
N GLU A 126 -3.47 0.11 -2.67
CA GLU A 126 -3.42 0.44 -1.25
C GLU A 126 -4.40 -0.47 -0.50
N LEU A 127 -3.88 -1.12 0.54
CA LEU A 127 -4.67 -1.89 1.49
C LEU A 127 -4.91 -1.07 2.74
N PRO A 128 -5.99 -1.35 3.50
CA PRO A 128 -6.10 -0.82 4.84
C PRO A 128 -4.88 -1.21 5.67
N PRO A 129 -4.34 -0.31 6.53
CA PRO A 129 -3.08 -0.51 7.25
C PRO A 129 -3.08 -1.73 8.18
N GLN A 130 -4.28 -2.19 8.54
CA GLN A 130 -4.50 -3.41 9.29
C GLN A 130 -5.67 -4.18 8.67
N VAL A 131 -5.51 -5.49 8.56
CA VAL A 131 -6.57 -6.41 8.15
C VAL A 131 -6.89 -7.39 9.29
N VAL A 132 -8.13 -7.88 9.33
CA VAL A 132 -8.55 -8.89 10.28
C VAL A 132 -8.63 -10.22 9.57
N LEU A 133 -7.76 -11.15 9.95
CA LEU A 133 -7.66 -12.48 9.35
C LEU A 133 -7.79 -13.55 10.43
N GLU A 134 -8.46 -14.65 10.10
CA GLU A 134 -8.55 -15.83 10.96
C GLU A 134 -7.28 -16.69 10.85
N ILE A 135 -6.88 -17.30 11.97
CA ILE A 135 -5.79 -18.28 11.99
C ILE A 135 -6.35 -19.67 11.75
N THR A 136 -5.94 -20.30 10.66
CA THR A 136 -6.35 -21.66 10.29
C THR A 136 -5.51 -22.71 11.00
N GLU A 137 -4.20 -22.48 11.12
CA GLU A 137 -3.26 -23.40 11.76
C GLU A 137 -2.32 -22.64 12.70
N ALA A 138 -2.06 -23.21 13.88
CA ALA A 138 -1.12 -22.63 14.82
C ALA A 138 -0.32 -23.73 15.51
N GLU A 139 1.00 -23.58 15.61
CA GLU A 139 1.82 -24.57 16.30
C GLU A 139 1.42 -24.72 17.78
N LEU A 140 1.56 -25.95 18.29
CA LEU A 140 1.30 -26.27 19.69
C LEU A 140 2.42 -25.68 20.56
N ALA A 141 2.04 -24.85 21.53
CA ALA A 141 2.98 -24.28 22.48
C ALA A 141 3.66 -25.40 23.30
N VAL A 142 4.96 -25.62 23.06
CA VAL A 142 5.75 -26.56 23.88
C VAL A 142 5.95 -25.95 25.26
N LYS A 143 5.40 -26.60 26.29
CA LYS A 143 5.36 -26.20 27.71
C LYS A 143 6.74 -25.96 28.40
N GLY A 144 7.84 -25.87 27.65
CA GLY A 144 9.21 -25.73 28.18
C GLY A 144 9.84 -24.34 28.01
N ASN A 145 9.28 -23.44 27.20
CA ASN A 145 9.88 -22.13 26.94
C ASN A 145 9.34 -21.06 27.93
N SER A 146 10.05 -20.86 29.04
CA SER A 146 9.78 -19.84 30.06
C SER A 146 10.29 -18.42 29.70
N ALA A 147 10.41 -18.11 28.41
CA ALA A 147 10.84 -16.80 27.94
C ALA A 147 9.64 -15.88 27.63
N THR A 148 9.67 -14.65 28.15
CA THR A 148 8.55 -13.69 28.20
C THR A 148 8.14 -13.08 26.84
N ASN A 149 8.58 -13.62 25.70
CA ASN A 149 8.23 -13.08 24.39
C ASN A 149 8.34 -14.10 23.24
N VAL A 150 8.05 -15.37 23.52
CA VAL A 150 8.10 -16.42 22.51
C VAL A 150 6.91 -16.26 21.57
N LYS A 151 7.19 -16.09 20.29
CA LYS A 151 6.21 -16.18 19.21
C LYS A 151 6.25 -17.59 18.64
N LYS A 152 5.10 -18.10 18.21
CA LYS A 152 4.97 -19.33 17.43
C LYS A 152 4.60 -19.00 16.00
N ASP A 153 4.89 -19.92 15.10
CA ASP A 153 4.48 -19.79 13.71
C ASP A 153 3.00 -20.26 13.59
N ALA A 154 2.25 -19.52 12.79
CA ALA A 154 0.84 -19.74 12.51
C ALA A 154 0.55 -19.41 11.04
N VAL A 155 -0.56 -19.94 10.52
CA VAL A 155 -1.02 -19.76 9.15
C VAL A 155 -2.37 -19.05 9.18
N LEU A 156 -2.49 -18.01 8.36
CA LEU A 156 -3.73 -17.25 8.17
C LEU A 156 -4.67 -17.96 7.20
N GLU A 157 -5.94 -17.56 7.17
CA GLU A 157 -6.94 -18.06 6.20
C GLU A 157 -6.52 -17.85 4.74
N THR A 158 -5.67 -16.87 4.47
CA THR A 158 -5.08 -16.61 3.15
C THR A 158 -3.90 -17.53 2.81
N GLY A 159 -3.47 -18.40 3.73
CA GLY A 159 -2.27 -19.24 3.62
C GLY A 159 -0.95 -18.52 3.94
N ALA A 160 -1.00 -17.23 4.30
CA ALA A 160 0.19 -16.48 4.66
C ALA A 160 0.74 -16.90 6.04
N PRO A 161 2.04 -17.19 6.18
CA PRO A 161 2.66 -17.51 7.46
C PRO A 161 2.86 -16.23 8.30
N ILE A 162 2.51 -16.30 9.59
CA ILE A 162 2.63 -15.19 10.55
C ILE A 162 3.16 -15.67 11.89
N ARG A 163 3.82 -14.77 12.63
CA ARG A 163 4.31 -15.02 13.99
C ARG A 163 3.39 -14.43 15.04
N VAL A 164 2.73 -15.29 15.80
CA VAL A 164 1.75 -14.91 16.82
C VAL A 164 2.21 -15.33 18.22
N PRO A 165 1.77 -14.65 19.29
CA PRO A 165 2.06 -15.08 20.65
C PRO A 165 1.54 -16.50 20.96
N LEU A 166 2.19 -17.20 21.90
CA LEU A 166 1.83 -18.58 22.29
C LEU A 166 0.37 -18.76 22.75
N HIS A 167 -0.29 -17.70 23.22
CA HIS A 167 -1.66 -17.74 23.71
C HIS A 167 -2.73 -17.74 22.61
N ILE A 168 -2.35 -17.46 21.36
CA ILE A 168 -3.26 -17.44 20.22
C ILE A 168 -3.49 -18.86 19.72
N ASN A 169 -4.73 -19.24 19.45
CA ASN A 169 -5.06 -20.58 18.93
C ASN A 169 -5.65 -20.50 17.52
N ALA A 170 -5.72 -21.64 16.83
CA ALA A 170 -6.47 -21.75 15.58
C ALA A 170 -7.96 -21.43 15.81
N GLY A 171 -8.58 -20.77 14.84
CA GLY A 171 -9.95 -20.25 14.89
C GLY A 171 -10.08 -18.85 15.51
N GLU A 172 -8.98 -18.23 15.97
CA GLU A 172 -9.02 -16.84 16.43
C GLU A 172 -8.77 -15.83 15.30
N LYS A 173 -9.49 -14.71 15.34
CA LYS A 173 -9.28 -13.58 14.45
C LYS A 173 -8.21 -12.65 15.01
N VAL A 174 -7.25 -12.29 14.17
CA VAL A 174 -6.11 -11.46 14.51
C VAL A 174 -5.99 -10.28 13.57
N LYS A 175 -5.54 -9.15 14.10
CA LYS A 175 -5.17 -7.96 13.32
C LYS A 175 -3.75 -8.11 12.84
N VAL A 176 -3.55 -7.98 11.53
CA VAL A 176 -2.24 -8.08 10.87
C VAL A 176 -1.96 -6.77 10.15
N SER A 177 -0.74 -6.27 10.31
CA SER A 177 -0.23 -5.11 9.57
C SER A 177 0.04 -5.51 8.12
N THR A 178 -0.58 -4.83 7.15
CA THR A 178 -0.37 -5.14 5.72
C THR A 178 0.97 -4.66 5.19
N ASP A 179 1.61 -3.70 5.86
CA ASP A 179 2.94 -3.19 5.48
C ASP A 179 4.08 -4.08 5.98
N THR A 180 3.95 -4.64 7.19
CA THR A 180 5.03 -5.43 7.83
C THR A 180 4.73 -6.92 7.95
N GLY A 181 3.48 -7.33 7.72
CA GLY A 181 3.01 -8.70 7.96
C GLY A 181 3.00 -9.10 9.44
N GLU A 182 3.14 -8.13 10.37
CA GLU A 182 3.25 -8.42 11.79
C GLU A 182 1.88 -8.49 12.47
N PHE A 183 1.78 -9.37 13.47
CA PHE A 183 0.65 -9.45 14.38
C PHE A 183 0.56 -8.15 15.20
N MET A 184 -0.56 -7.44 15.07
CA MET A 184 -0.85 -6.21 15.80
C MET A 184 -1.69 -6.45 17.06
N GLY A 185 -2.50 -7.52 17.08
CA GLY A 185 -3.34 -7.84 18.22
C GLY A 185 -4.43 -8.84 17.88
N ARG A 186 -5.17 -9.29 18.89
CA ARG A 186 -6.42 -10.03 18.65
C ARG A 186 -7.46 -9.07 18.14
N ALA A 187 -8.22 -9.48 17.13
CA ALA A 187 -9.46 -8.82 16.81
C ALA A 187 -10.50 -9.26 17.86
N SER A 188 -10.47 -8.61 19.02
CA SER A 188 -11.64 -8.61 19.90
C SER A 188 -12.73 -7.82 19.20
N GLU A 189 -13.89 -8.46 19.06
CA GLU A 189 -15.13 -7.88 18.56
C GLU A 189 -15.44 -6.52 19.21
#